data_AF-A0A1F2VEM6-F1
#
_entry.id   AF-A0A1F2VEM6-F1
#
_cell.length_a   1.000
_cell.length_b   1.000
_cell.length_c   1.000
_cell.angle_alpha   90.00
_cell.angle_beta   90.00
_cell.angle_gamma   90.00
#
_symmetry.space_group_name_H-M   'P 1'
#
loop_
_entity.id
_entity.type
_entity.pdbx_description
1 polymer ?
#
loop_
_entity_poly.entity_id
_entity_poly.type
_entity_poly.pdbx_seq_one_letter_code
_entity_poly.pdbx_strand_id
1 'polypeptide(L)'
;MRSLLFECLGNIRQGFRTRLEEDIASARLLLHNHEKEQVREVLRSAAGMLGTWVAQNSGVPPLNGHVQDSLLSQIHAVYASTVRATIRREGEWPNLSYSHHLGYGARRLAARALEPLVEKLKIATELMEANPEYAEAKDLIQQARRVLESAFEDLLRKAQIMGQTAFRDALKLDPSLWLNCEDSTRNTAHYWFLWDLFSERVKRAKWVAHLDSEHPSGDEMLSTIFLTKWWKDDVRHWRSLEGYAHHVDALFEALPPTSIVLDDYVRFLYHIGERSLPEAFVRVADSLRRGDTQAMLRKTNTVFLLEVLLQRHVYGRPLELKRDPAIRQAVLFLLDTLVENGSSAAFRMRDDFVTPAG
;
A
#
# COMPACT_ATOMS: atom_id res chain seq x y z
N MET A 1 12.32 -20.19 -3.07
CA MET A 1 12.29 -18.94 -2.26
C MET A 1 12.96 -19.11 -0.89
N ARG A 2 12.53 -20.06 -0.04
CA ARG A 2 13.18 -20.33 1.26
C ARG A 2 14.62 -20.87 1.13
N SER A 3 14.87 -21.74 0.14
CA SER A 3 16.20 -22.31 -0.15
C SER A 3 17.23 -21.26 -0.56
N LEU A 4 16.89 -20.37 -1.49
CA LEU A 4 17.75 -19.25 -1.94
C LEU A 4 18.14 -18.31 -0.79
N LEU A 5 17.22 -18.04 0.15
CA LEU A 5 17.52 -17.24 1.35
C LEU A 5 18.44 -17.97 2.32
N PHE A 6 18.24 -19.28 2.54
CA PHE A 6 19.14 -20.08 3.36
C PHE A 6 20.56 -20.15 2.78
N GLU A 7 20.67 -20.31 1.46
CA GLU A 7 21.94 -20.32 0.75
C GLU A 7 22.63 -18.94 0.81
N CYS A 8 21.87 -17.87 0.57
CA CYS A 8 22.33 -16.49 0.67
C CYS A 8 22.81 -16.14 2.09
N LEU A 9 22.05 -16.49 3.13
CA LEU A 9 22.43 -16.30 4.53
C LEU A 9 23.61 -17.18 4.92
N GLY A 10 23.68 -18.41 4.39
CA GLY A 10 24.82 -19.31 4.56
C GLY A 10 26.12 -18.69 4.03
N ASN A 11 26.08 -18.17 2.80
CA ASN A 11 27.23 -17.54 2.14
C ASN A 11 27.69 -16.26 2.85
N ILE A 12 26.75 -15.39 3.25
CA ILE A 12 27.09 -14.15 3.98
C ILE A 12 27.71 -14.49 5.34
N ARG A 13 27.17 -15.49 6.05
CA ARG A 13 27.66 -15.88 7.38
C ARG A 13 29.01 -16.61 7.33
N GLN A 14 29.29 -17.37 6.26
CA GLN A 14 30.61 -17.99 6.07
C GLN A 14 31.69 -16.94 5.82
N GLY A 15 31.38 -15.89 5.03
CA GLY A 15 32.27 -14.74 4.87
C GLY A 15 32.50 -13.97 6.17
N PHE A 16 31.48 -13.88 7.02
CA PHE A 16 31.55 -13.28 8.36
C PHE A 16 32.45 -14.09 9.30
N ARG A 17 32.30 -15.42 9.32
CA ARG A 17 33.13 -16.33 10.11
C ARG A 17 34.61 -16.17 9.76
N THR A 18 34.92 -16.14 8.46
CA THR A 18 36.30 -16.03 7.97
C THR A 18 36.97 -14.75 8.48
N ARG A 19 36.26 -13.60 8.47
CA ARG A 19 36.78 -12.33 9.01
C ARG A 19 37.01 -12.36 10.53
N LEU A 20 36.08 -12.94 11.29
CA LEU A 20 36.25 -13.08 12.74
C LEU A 20 37.44 -13.98 13.10
N GLU A 21 37.64 -15.07 12.35
CA GLU A 21 38.79 -15.96 12.53
C GLU A 21 40.12 -15.25 12.18
N GLU A 22 40.14 -14.43 11.12
CA GLU A 22 41.28 -13.59 10.72
C GLU A 22 41.62 -12.50 11.76
N ASP A 23 40.61 -11.84 12.34
CA ASP A 23 40.80 -10.81 13.37
C ASP A 23 41.29 -11.42 14.69
N ILE A 24 40.75 -12.58 15.08
CA ILE A 24 41.24 -13.36 16.24
C ILE A 24 42.68 -13.81 16.02
N ALA A 25 43.02 -14.26 14.80
CA ALA A 25 44.38 -14.65 14.46
C ALA A 25 45.35 -13.44 14.48
N SER A 26 44.91 -12.28 13.98
CA SER A 26 45.69 -11.04 14.00
C SER A 26 45.91 -10.52 15.42
N ALA A 27 44.88 -10.58 16.28
CA ALA A 27 45.02 -10.28 17.70
C ALA A 27 46.03 -11.22 18.38
N ARG A 28 46.00 -12.53 18.06
CA ARG A 28 46.99 -13.51 18.56
C ARG A 28 48.42 -13.21 18.09
N LEU A 29 48.61 -12.68 16.88
CA LEU A 29 49.93 -12.26 16.39
C LEU A 29 50.46 -11.01 17.10
N LEU A 30 49.59 -10.03 17.41
CA LEU A 30 49.95 -8.85 18.19
C LEU A 30 50.32 -9.20 19.64
N LEU A 31 49.75 -10.27 20.21
CA LEU A 31 50.07 -10.80 21.55
C LEU A 31 51.47 -11.40 21.68
N HIS A 32 52.20 -11.60 20.57
CA HIS A 32 53.57 -12.08 20.62
C HIS A 32 54.56 -11.03 21.17
N ASN A 33 54.18 -9.75 21.20
CA ASN A 33 55.07 -8.62 21.49
C ASN A 33 55.10 -8.10 22.95
N HIS A 34 54.44 -8.73 23.93
CA HIS A 34 54.51 -8.30 25.35
C HIS A 34 54.77 -9.44 26.36
N GLU A 35 55.38 -9.05 27.49
CA GLU A 35 56.38 -9.81 28.27
C GLU A 35 55.87 -10.45 29.58
N LYS A 36 54.59 -10.80 29.72
CA LYS A 36 54.09 -11.48 30.94
C LYS A 36 53.23 -12.70 30.61
N GLU A 37 53.74 -13.88 30.92
CA GLU A 37 53.08 -15.17 30.68
C GLU A 37 51.69 -15.24 31.34
N GLN A 38 51.51 -14.58 32.49
CA GLN A 38 50.23 -14.49 33.20
C GLN A 38 49.18 -13.67 32.43
N VAL A 39 49.58 -12.57 31.78
CA VAL A 39 48.71 -11.75 30.92
C VAL A 39 48.35 -12.53 29.65
N ARG A 40 49.30 -13.28 29.08
CA ARG A 40 49.07 -14.16 27.93
C ARG A 40 48.05 -15.25 28.24
N GLU A 41 48.10 -15.84 29.43
CA GLU A 41 47.17 -16.90 29.81
C GLU A 41 45.74 -16.37 29.97
N VAL A 42 45.58 -15.18 30.56
CA VAL A 42 44.27 -14.50 30.65
C VAL A 42 43.70 -14.17 29.27
N LEU A 43 44.53 -13.64 28.36
CA LEU A 43 44.13 -13.33 26.99
C LEU A 43 43.80 -14.59 26.17
N ARG A 44 44.56 -15.67 26.36
CA ARG A 44 44.31 -16.98 25.74
C ARG A 44 43.00 -17.58 26.24
N SER A 45 42.74 -17.51 27.54
CA SER A 45 41.49 -17.96 28.16
C SER A 45 40.28 -17.19 27.60
N ALA A 46 40.36 -15.85 27.57
CA ALA A 46 39.30 -15.00 27.01
C ALA A 46 39.04 -15.32 25.52
N ALA A 47 40.09 -15.44 24.71
CA ALA A 47 39.98 -15.83 23.30
C ALA A 47 39.41 -17.25 23.13
N GLY A 48 39.74 -18.18 24.03
CA GLY A 48 39.20 -19.54 24.05
C GLY A 48 37.69 -19.57 24.35
N MET A 49 37.24 -18.77 25.30
CA MET A 49 35.81 -18.62 25.61
C MET A 49 35.03 -18.03 24.43
N LEU A 50 35.53 -16.95 23.83
CA LEU A 50 34.92 -16.34 22.64
C LEU A 50 34.89 -17.32 21.45
N GLY A 51 35.99 -18.04 21.21
CA GLY A 51 36.06 -19.06 20.16
C GLY A 51 35.08 -20.22 20.39
N THR A 52 34.93 -20.67 21.63
CA THR A 52 33.96 -21.70 22.02
C THR A 52 32.53 -21.23 21.80
N TRP A 53 32.22 -19.98 22.14
CA TRP A 53 30.92 -19.37 21.92
C TRP A 53 30.57 -19.32 20.42
N VAL A 54 31.52 -18.90 19.57
CA VAL A 54 31.33 -18.86 18.11
C VAL A 54 31.08 -20.26 17.56
N ALA A 55 31.83 -21.27 18.03
CA ALA A 55 31.64 -22.65 17.61
C ALA A 55 30.25 -23.20 17.98
N GLN A 56 29.79 -22.93 19.21
CA GLN A 56 28.48 -23.39 19.71
C GLN A 56 27.29 -22.71 19.02
N ASN A 57 27.45 -21.44 18.62
CA ASN A 57 26.40 -20.65 17.97
C ASN A 57 26.56 -20.58 16.44
N SER A 58 27.32 -21.52 15.88
CA SER A 58 27.61 -21.60 14.44
C SER A 58 26.47 -22.18 13.60
N GLY A 59 25.32 -22.56 14.16
CA GLY A 59 24.13 -23.02 13.40
C GLY A 59 23.24 -21.86 12.95
N VAL A 60 22.63 -21.93 11.75
CA VAL A 60 21.66 -20.90 11.31
C VAL A 60 20.34 -21.16 12.05
N PRO A 61 19.85 -20.22 12.87
CA PRO A 61 18.54 -20.39 13.51
C PRO A 61 17.43 -20.51 12.46
N PRO A 62 16.35 -21.25 12.74
CA PRO A 62 15.25 -21.37 11.80
C PRO A 62 14.63 -20.00 11.49
N LEU A 63 14.54 -19.68 10.20
CA LEU A 63 13.87 -18.48 9.72
C LEU A 63 12.36 -18.68 9.84
N ASN A 64 11.75 -17.98 10.79
CA ASN A 64 10.30 -17.94 11.03
C ASN A 64 9.71 -16.63 10.49
N GLY A 65 8.89 -16.75 9.45
CA GLY A 65 8.24 -15.63 8.75
C GLY A 65 8.49 -15.65 7.25
N HIS A 66 7.92 -14.68 6.53
CA HIS A 66 8.04 -14.61 5.09
C HIS A 66 8.62 -13.29 4.61
N VAL A 67 9.49 -13.34 3.59
CA VAL A 67 10.13 -12.14 3.05
C VAL A 67 9.13 -11.19 2.40
N GLN A 68 8.04 -11.75 1.84
CA GLN A 68 6.99 -10.96 1.22
C GLN A 68 6.06 -10.23 2.21
N ASP A 69 6.13 -10.47 3.52
CA ASP A 69 5.19 -9.88 4.48
C ASP A 69 5.19 -8.33 4.41
N SER A 70 6.37 -7.72 4.26
CA SER A 70 6.48 -6.26 4.10
C SER A 70 5.87 -5.77 2.79
N LEU A 71 6.01 -6.54 1.71
CA LEU A 71 5.47 -6.18 0.40
C LEU A 71 3.95 -6.31 0.40
N LEU A 72 3.41 -7.41 0.93
CA LEU A 72 1.96 -7.64 1.03
C LEU A 72 1.29 -6.56 1.89
N SER A 73 1.87 -6.21 3.03
CA SER A 73 1.37 -5.12 3.87
C SER A 73 1.29 -3.78 3.12
N GLN A 74 2.25 -3.50 2.23
CA GLN A 74 2.27 -2.25 1.46
C GLN A 74 1.31 -2.29 0.28
N ILE A 75 1.17 -3.43 -0.38
CA ILE A 75 0.15 -3.66 -1.42
C ILE A 75 -1.26 -3.43 -0.85
N HIS A 76 -1.51 -3.83 0.41
CA HIS A 76 -2.80 -3.59 1.08
C HIS A 76 -3.05 -2.12 1.45
N ALA A 77 -2.00 -1.31 1.62
CA ALA A 77 -2.10 0.07 2.06
C ALA A 77 -2.13 1.09 0.92
N VAL A 78 -1.58 0.75 -0.25
CA VAL A 78 -1.46 1.66 -1.40
C VAL A 78 -2.64 1.58 -2.36
N TYR A 79 -2.87 2.67 -3.10
CA TYR A 79 -3.90 2.74 -4.13
C TYR A 79 -3.76 1.63 -5.18
N ALA A 80 -4.87 1.07 -5.66
CA ALA A 80 -4.88 0.08 -6.73
C ALA A 80 -4.20 0.60 -8.02
N SER A 81 -4.29 1.90 -8.30
CA SER A 81 -3.58 2.55 -9.40
C SER A 81 -2.06 2.51 -9.24
N THR A 82 -1.57 2.57 -8.00
CA THR A 82 -0.14 2.47 -7.64
C THR A 82 0.33 1.03 -7.81
N VAL A 83 -0.40 0.05 -7.28
CA VAL A 83 -0.12 -1.38 -7.50
C VAL A 83 -0.02 -1.70 -8.99
N ARG A 84 -0.98 -1.20 -9.78
CA ARG A 84 -0.99 -1.37 -11.24
C ARG A 84 0.17 -0.70 -11.95
N ALA A 85 0.51 0.53 -11.55
CA ALA A 85 1.64 1.27 -12.11
C ALA A 85 2.97 0.55 -11.86
N THR A 86 3.09 -0.10 -10.69
CA THR A 86 4.22 -0.95 -10.30
C THR A 86 4.27 -2.24 -11.12
N ILE A 87 3.15 -2.96 -11.27
CA ILE A 87 3.07 -4.19 -12.09
C ILE A 87 3.51 -3.93 -13.54
N ARG A 88 3.01 -2.83 -14.15
CA ARG A 88 3.39 -2.41 -15.51
C ARG A 88 4.86 -2.07 -15.70
N ARG A 89 5.56 -1.84 -14.59
CA ARG A 89 6.98 -1.49 -14.56
C ARG A 89 7.79 -2.59 -13.90
N GLU A 90 7.34 -3.83 -14.06
CA GLU A 90 8.07 -5.03 -13.62
C GLU A 90 8.41 -4.98 -12.12
N GLY A 91 7.48 -4.45 -11.32
CA GLY A 91 7.63 -4.38 -9.87
C GLY A 91 8.32 -3.12 -9.36
N GLU A 92 8.64 -2.13 -10.21
CA GLU A 92 9.38 -0.93 -9.80
C GLU A 92 8.59 0.37 -10.02
N TRP A 93 8.29 1.07 -8.92
CA TRP A 93 7.67 2.40 -8.96
C TRP A 93 8.08 3.21 -7.72
N PRO A 94 8.27 4.54 -7.80
CA PRO A 94 8.72 5.35 -6.67
C PRO A 94 7.87 5.20 -5.40
N ASN A 95 6.55 4.97 -5.56
CA ASN A 95 5.62 4.85 -4.43
C ASN A 95 5.37 3.40 -3.98
N LEU A 96 5.87 2.41 -4.72
CA LEU A 96 5.76 0.99 -4.37
C LEU A 96 6.78 0.20 -5.20
N SER A 97 7.87 -0.23 -4.56
CA SER A 97 8.94 -1.03 -5.19
C SER A 97 8.98 -2.43 -4.57
N TYR A 98 8.75 -3.44 -5.39
CA TYR A 98 8.70 -4.83 -4.97
C TYR A 98 10.08 -5.29 -4.50
N SER A 99 11.13 -4.96 -5.25
CA SER A 99 12.51 -5.29 -4.87
C SER A 99 12.86 -4.64 -3.53
N HIS A 100 12.50 -3.37 -3.32
CA HIS A 100 12.76 -2.65 -2.08
C HIS A 100 12.12 -3.36 -0.87
N HIS A 101 10.83 -3.68 -0.94
CA HIS A 101 10.11 -4.31 0.17
C HIS A 101 10.54 -5.76 0.41
N LEU A 102 10.89 -6.51 -0.63
CA LEU A 102 11.43 -7.86 -0.49
C LEU A 102 12.84 -7.83 0.10
N GLY A 103 13.68 -6.88 -0.29
CA GLY A 103 14.98 -6.65 0.36
C GLY A 103 14.84 -6.28 1.84
N TYR A 104 13.90 -5.38 2.15
CA TYR A 104 13.60 -5.02 3.53
C TYR A 104 13.09 -6.23 4.34
N GLY A 105 12.22 -7.06 3.76
CA GLY A 105 11.77 -8.31 4.36
C GLY A 105 12.91 -9.29 4.63
N ALA A 106 13.86 -9.43 3.70
CA ALA A 106 15.06 -10.26 3.87
C ALA A 106 15.93 -9.76 5.04
N ARG A 107 16.16 -8.43 5.13
CA ARG A 107 16.84 -7.81 6.27
C ARG A 107 16.13 -8.10 7.59
N ARG A 108 14.81 -7.93 7.63
CA ARG A 108 14.00 -8.12 8.84
C ARG A 108 14.03 -9.57 9.32
N LEU A 109 13.98 -10.55 8.41
CA LEU A 109 14.14 -11.96 8.79
C LEU A 109 15.54 -12.28 9.30
N ALA A 110 16.58 -11.73 8.67
CA ALA A 110 17.96 -11.89 9.12
C ALA A 110 18.16 -11.30 10.53
N ALA A 111 17.63 -10.09 10.77
CA ALA A 111 17.65 -9.46 12.09
C ALA A 111 16.94 -10.33 13.13
N ARG A 112 15.69 -10.73 12.88
CA ARG A 112 14.92 -11.57 13.80
C ARG A 112 15.61 -12.89 14.16
N ALA A 113 16.34 -13.49 13.21
CA ALA A 113 17.05 -14.74 13.44
C ALA A 113 18.37 -14.56 14.22
N LEU A 114 19.08 -13.46 13.99
CA LEU A 114 20.47 -13.30 14.46
C LEU A 114 20.63 -12.31 15.61
N GLU A 115 19.72 -11.35 15.77
CA GLU A 115 19.72 -10.38 16.87
C GLU A 115 19.72 -11.04 18.25
N PRO A 116 18.96 -12.15 18.51
CA PRO A 116 19.06 -12.86 19.79
C PRO A 116 20.44 -13.48 20.05
N LEU A 117 21.20 -13.82 19.01
CA LEU A 117 22.57 -14.34 19.16
C LEU A 117 23.56 -13.22 19.44
N VAL A 118 23.41 -12.08 18.77
CA VAL A 118 24.23 -10.89 19.01
C VAL A 118 24.05 -10.41 20.45
N GLU A 119 22.82 -10.35 20.93
CA GLU A 119 22.52 -9.95 22.31
C GLU A 119 23.10 -10.94 23.32
N LYS A 120 23.03 -12.24 23.04
CA LYS A 120 23.67 -13.27 23.89
C LYS A 120 25.18 -13.12 23.97
N LEU A 121 25.88 -12.76 22.88
CA LEU A 121 27.32 -12.51 22.97
C LEU A 121 27.60 -11.26 23.77
N LYS A 122 26.82 -10.19 23.56
CA LYS A 122 26.98 -8.93 24.28
C LYS A 122 26.90 -9.15 25.79
N ILE A 123 25.87 -9.86 26.25
CA ILE A 123 25.72 -10.25 27.66
C ILE A 123 26.93 -11.08 28.14
N ALA A 124 27.40 -12.06 27.35
CA ALA A 124 28.56 -12.87 27.72
C ALA A 124 29.84 -12.02 27.86
N THR A 125 30.06 -11.06 26.96
CA THR A 125 31.21 -10.14 27.02
C THR A 125 31.12 -9.19 28.22
N GLU A 126 29.93 -8.69 28.55
CA GLU A 126 29.70 -7.85 29.73
C GLU A 126 29.99 -8.60 31.04
N LEU A 127 29.59 -9.88 31.12
CA LEU A 127 29.91 -10.75 32.26
C LEU A 127 31.41 -11.00 32.39
N MET A 128 32.12 -11.18 31.27
CA MET A 128 33.58 -11.31 31.27
C MET A 128 34.27 -10.01 31.71
N GLU A 129 33.81 -8.85 31.22
CA GLU A 129 34.34 -7.54 31.63
C GLU A 129 34.13 -7.24 33.12
N ALA A 130 33.03 -7.75 33.70
CA ALA A 130 32.74 -7.58 35.12
C ALA A 130 33.56 -8.51 36.04
N ASN A 131 34.16 -9.58 35.50
CA ASN A 131 35.00 -10.49 36.27
C ASN A 131 36.46 -9.94 36.34
N PRO A 132 36.99 -9.66 37.56
CA PRO A 132 38.35 -9.17 37.75
C PRO A 132 39.45 -10.05 37.13
N GLU A 133 39.20 -11.35 36.95
CA GLU A 133 40.13 -12.30 36.31
C GLU A 133 40.44 -11.95 34.85
N TYR A 134 39.55 -11.22 34.17
CA TYR A 134 39.71 -10.79 32.77
C TYR A 134 40.10 -9.31 32.64
N ALA A 135 40.51 -8.64 33.72
CA ALA A 135 40.85 -7.21 33.68
C ALA A 135 41.90 -6.87 32.60
N GLU A 136 42.92 -7.72 32.43
CA GLU A 136 43.99 -7.60 31.43
C GLU A 136 43.54 -7.95 29.99
N ALA A 137 42.36 -8.56 29.82
CA ALA A 137 41.79 -8.92 28.51
C ALA A 137 40.64 -8.00 28.06
N LYS A 138 40.37 -6.92 28.80
CA LYS A 138 39.24 -6.02 28.56
C LYS A 138 39.22 -5.44 27.14
N ASP A 139 40.36 -4.98 26.64
CA ASP A 139 40.45 -4.39 25.29
C ASP A 139 40.14 -5.41 24.19
N LEU A 140 40.60 -6.66 24.35
CA LEU A 140 40.31 -7.76 23.43
C LEU A 140 38.80 -8.08 23.42
N ILE A 141 38.17 -8.14 24.59
CA ILE A 141 36.72 -8.41 24.74
C ILE A 141 35.91 -7.29 24.08
N GLN A 142 36.29 -6.04 24.33
CA GLN A 142 35.64 -4.86 23.72
C GLN A 142 35.84 -4.81 22.20
N GLN A 143 37.02 -5.20 21.70
CA GLN A 143 37.29 -5.27 20.27
C GLN A 143 36.45 -6.36 19.61
N ALA A 144 36.36 -7.55 20.20
CA ALA A 144 35.52 -8.63 19.70
C ALA A 144 34.03 -8.25 19.62
N ARG A 145 33.51 -7.54 20.64
CA ARG A 145 32.13 -7.01 20.62
C ARG A 145 31.92 -6.01 19.48
N ARG A 146 32.82 -5.04 19.31
CA ARG A 146 32.73 -4.03 18.23
C ARG A 146 32.77 -4.66 16.84
N VAL A 147 33.64 -5.66 16.64
CA VAL A 147 33.75 -6.39 15.37
C VAL A 147 32.44 -7.15 15.09
N LEU A 148 31.87 -7.84 16.09
CA LEU A 148 30.58 -8.52 15.94
C LEU A 148 29.47 -7.54 15.54
N GLU A 149 29.32 -6.43 16.26
CA GLU A 149 28.27 -5.43 16.02
C GLU A 149 28.37 -4.84 14.61
N SER A 150 29.57 -4.40 14.22
CA SER A 150 29.81 -3.86 12.88
C SER A 150 29.53 -4.89 11.79
N ALA A 151 30.00 -6.12 11.97
CA ALA A 151 29.85 -7.14 10.95
C ALA A 151 28.41 -7.71 10.91
N PHE A 152 27.63 -7.59 12.00
CA PHE A 152 26.17 -7.83 11.99
C PHE A 152 25.43 -6.78 11.18
N GLU A 153 25.72 -5.49 11.36
CA GLU A 153 25.12 -4.42 10.56
C GLU A 153 25.42 -4.57 9.06
N ASP A 154 26.66 -4.92 8.72
CA ASP A 154 27.09 -5.24 7.37
C ASP A 154 26.33 -6.44 6.78
N LEU A 155 26.13 -7.50 7.59
CA LEU A 155 25.34 -8.66 7.20
C LEU A 155 23.91 -8.27 6.88
N LEU A 156 23.27 -7.46 7.73
CA LEU A 156 21.90 -6.98 7.51
C LEU A 156 21.80 -6.13 6.23
N ARG A 157 22.83 -5.31 5.95
CA ARG A 157 22.90 -4.50 4.73
C ARG A 157 23.06 -5.39 3.50
N LYS A 158 23.94 -6.39 3.53
CA LYS A 158 24.14 -7.35 2.45
C LYS A 158 22.89 -8.19 2.20
N ALA A 159 22.22 -8.66 3.25
CA ALA A 159 20.95 -9.39 3.13
C ALA A 159 19.86 -8.55 2.44
N GLN A 160 19.80 -7.25 2.73
CA GLN A 160 18.89 -6.33 2.05
C GLN A 160 19.23 -6.17 0.57
N ILE A 161 20.50 -5.90 0.24
CA ILE A 161 20.96 -5.69 -1.14
C ILE A 161 20.75 -6.97 -1.97
N MET A 162 21.15 -8.13 -1.43
CA MET A 162 20.98 -9.41 -2.10
C MET A 162 19.51 -9.78 -2.27
N GLY A 163 18.65 -9.48 -1.29
CA GLY A 163 17.21 -9.58 -1.46
C GLY A 163 16.73 -8.70 -2.63
N GLN A 164 17.10 -7.42 -2.63
CA GLN A 164 16.72 -6.51 -3.72
C GLN A 164 17.17 -7.01 -5.09
N THR A 165 18.43 -7.41 -5.25
CA THR A 165 18.98 -7.83 -6.54
C THR A 165 18.45 -9.19 -6.99
N ALA A 166 18.49 -10.20 -6.13
CA ALA A 166 18.02 -11.54 -6.48
C ALA A 166 16.53 -11.56 -6.80
N PHE A 167 15.70 -10.82 -6.04
CA PHE A 167 14.28 -10.70 -6.36
C PHE A 167 14.04 -9.83 -7.58
N ARG A 168 14.76 -8.72 -7.76
CA ARG A 168 14.63 -7.89 -8.99
C ARG A 168 14.97 -8.70 -10.24
N ASP A 169 16.05 -9.46 -10.23
CA ASP A 169 16.49 -10.25 -11.38
C ASP A 169 15.53 -11.41 -11.64
N ALA A 170 15.10 -12.13 -10.60
CA ALA A 170 14.10 -13.19 -10.73
C ALA A 170 12.73 -12.66 -11.23
N LEU A 171 12.32 -11.50 -10.75
CA LEU A 171 11.09 -10.83 -11.19
C LEU A 171 11.20 -10.36 -12.65
N LYS A 172 12.33 -9.77 -13.07
CA LYS A 172 12.55 -9.37 -14.46
C LYS A 172 12.65 -10.53 -15.44
N LEU A 173 13.21 -11.66 -14.99
CA LEU A 173 13.36 -12.88 -15.78
C LEU A 173 12.08 -13.71 -15.86
N ASP A 174 10.99 -13.28 -15.22
CA ASP A 174 9.67 -13.92 -15.31
C ASP A 174 8.64 -12.99 -15.98
N PRO A 175 8.73 -12.78 -17.31
CA PRO A 175 7.69 -12.08 -18.06
C PRO A 175 6.31 -12.70 -17.88
N SER A 176 6.24 -14.03 -17.64
CA SER A 176 4.98 -14.76 -17.49
C SER A 176 4.25 -14.40 -16.19
N LEU A 177 4.98 -14.13 -15.09
CA LEU A 177 4.40 -13.61 -13.85
C LEU A 177 3.74 -12.24 -14.08
N TRP A 178 4.41 -11.33 -14.80
CA TRP A 178 3.86 -10.01 -15.09
C TRP A 178 2.70 -10.06 -16.07
N LEU A 179 2.81 -10.91 -17.10
CA LEU A 179 1.71 -11.21 -18.01
C LEU A 179 0.55 -11.87 -17.28
N ASN A 180 0.76 -12.73 -16.28
CA ASN A 180 -0.30 -13.33 -15.46
C ASN A 180 -0.92 -12.33 -14.47
N CYS A 181 -0.13 -11.40 -13.93
CA CYS A 181 -0.61 -10.29 -13.11
C CYS A 181 -1.34 -9.23 -13.96
N GLU A 182 -0.92 -9.00 -15.20
CA GLU A 182 -1.68 -8.21 -16.18
C GLU A 182 -2.90 -8.97 -16.70
N ASP A 183 -2.83 -10.28 -16.94
CA ASP A 183 -3.92 -11.20 -17.34
C ASP A 183 -4.87 -11.50 -16.18
N SER A 184 -4.50 -11.18 -14.95
CA SER A 184 -5.44 -10.96 -13.85
C SER A 184 -6.37 -9.77 -14.11
N THR A 185 -6.27 -9.10 -15.28
CA THR A 185 -7.40 -8.39 -15.91
C THR A 185 -8.60 -9.29 -16.23
N ARG A 186 -8.46 -10.62 -16.24
CA ARG A 186 -9.59 -11.57 -16.10
C ARG A 186 -10.28 -11.50 -14.72
N ASN A 187 -9.64 -10.90 -13.71
CA ASN A 187 -10.24 -10.60 -12.41
C ASN A 187 -11.05 -9.29 -12.44
N THR A 188 -11.11 -8.53 -13.54
CA THR A 188 -12.10 -7.43 -13.62
C THR A 188 -13.51 -8.00 -13.62
N ALA A 189 -13.78 -9.01 -14.43
CA ALA A 189 -15.08 -9.70 -14.42
C ALA A 189 -15.38 -10.36 -13.07
N HIS A 190 -14.37 -10.96 -12.44
CA HIS A 190 -14.54 -11.61 -11.13
C HIS A 190 -14.65 -10.60 -9.98
N TYR A 191 -13.94 -9.48 -10.03
CA TYR A 191 -14.14 -8.34 -9.13
C TYR A 191 -15.56 -7.81 -9.22
N TRP A 192 -16.08 -7.58 -10.44
CA TRP A 192 -17.44 -7.09 -10.62
C TRP A 192 -18.50 -8.14 -10.28
N PHE A 193 -18.22 -9.42 -10.47
CA PHE A 193 -19.06 -10.51 -9.94
C PHE A 193 -19.13 -10.47 -8.41
N LEU A 194 -18.00 -10.33 -7.72
CA LEU A 194 -17.99 -10.19 -6.26
C LEU A 194 -18.65 -8.88 -5.81
N TRP A 195 -18.37 -7.78 -6.51
CA TRP A 195 -18.98 -6.47 -6.27
C TRP A 195 -20.50 -6.57 -6.39
N ASP A 196 -21.04 -7.30 -7.39
CA ASP A 196 -22.47 -7.54 -7.54
C ASP A 196 -23.06 -8.33 -6.38
N LEU A 197 -22.36 -9.37 -5.92
CA LEU A 197 -22.78 -10.10 -4.73
C LEU A 197 -22.86 -9.17 -3.51
N PHE A 198 -21.91 -8.25 -3.35
CA PHE A 198 -21.94 -7.25 -2.29
C PHE A 198 -23.06 -6.22 -2.50
N SER A 199 -23.26 -5.73 -3.72
CA SER A 199 -24.28 -4.73 -4.05
C SER A 199 -25.69 -5.28 -3.77
N GLU A 200 -25.94 -6.56 -4.09
CA GLU A 200 -27.18 -7.25 -3.75
C GLU A 200 -27.41 -7.39 -2.25
N ARG A 201 -26.34 -7.58 -1.46
CA ARG A 201 -26.43 -7.59 0.00
C ARG A 201 -26.70 -6.20 0.56
N VAL A 202 -26.07 -5.16 0.00
CA VAL A 202 -26.31 -3.77 0.38
C VAL A 202 -27.78 -3.40 0.12
N LYS A 203 -28.31 -3.66 -1.08
CA LYS A 203 -29.72 -3.38 -1.43
C LYS A 203 -30.72 -3.99 -0.45
N ARG A 204 -30.40 -5.13 0.16
CA ARG A 204 -31.27 -5.86 1.10
C ARG A 204 -30.96 -5.58 2.58
N ALA A 205 -29.95 -4.76 2.87
CA ALA A 205 -29.52 -4.54 4.24
C ALA A 205 -30.52 -3.64 4.98
N LYS A 206 -30.88 -4.04 6.21
CA LYS A 206 -31.87 -3.31 7.02
C LYS A 206 -31.49 -1.86 7.33
N TRP A 207 -30.19 -1.57 7.38
CA TRP A 207 -29.69 -0.22 7.65
C TRP A 207 -29.93 0.75 6.49
N VAL A 208 -30.14 0.26 5.25
CA VAL A 208 -30.39 1.12 4.08
C VAL A 208 -31.66 1.96 4.26
N ALA A 209 -32.69 1.41 4.90
CA ALA A 209 -33.94 2.13 5.19
C ALA A 209 -33.77 3.26 6.23
N HIS A 210 -32.60 3.37 6.88
CA HIS A 210 -32.32 4.34 7.94
C HIS A 210 -31.19 5.30 7.55
N LEU A 211 -30.87 5.42 6.26
CA LEU A 211 -29.80 6.29 5.75
C LEU A 211 -30.11 7.79 5.83
N ASP A 212 -31.37 8.14 6.03
CA ASP A 212 -31.87 9.49 6.26
C ASP A 212 -32.01 9.84 7.75
N SER A 213 -31.69 8.90 8.66
CA SER A 213 -31.71 9.14 10.10
C SER A 213 -30.62 10.12 10.55
N GLU A 214 -30.75 10.66 11.76
CA GLU A 214 -29.82 11.65 12.34
C GLU A 214 -28.39 11.09 12.50
N HIS A 215 -28.26 9.77 12.69
CA HIS A 215 -26.99 9.05 12.80
C HIS A 215 -26.97 7.83 11.86
N PRO A 216 -26.81 8.06 10.55
CA PRO A 216 -26.89 7.00 9.57
C PRO A 216 -25.71 6.04 9.75
N SER A 217 -26.00 4.74 9.68
CA SER A 217 -24.99 3.68 9.70
C SER A 217 -24.77 3.18 8.28
N GLY A 218 -23.51 2.86 7.94
CA GLY A 218 -23.15 2.30 6.63
C GLY A 218 -22.64 3.32 5.60
N ASP A 219 -22.35 4.56 6.01
CA ASP A 219 -21.69 5.58 5.17
C ASP A 219 -20.36 5.06 4.59
N GLU A 220 -19.52 4.42 5.42
CA GLU A 220 -18.26 3.84 4.97
C GLU A 220 -18.47 2.71 3.95
N MET A 221 -19.52 1.90 4.13
CA MET A 221 -19.89 0.86 3.17
C MET A 221 -20.36 1.47 1.86
N LEU A 222 -21.17 2.53 1.89
CA LEU A 222 -21.65 3.23 0.70
C LEU A 222 -20.48 3.87 -0.06
N SER A 223 -19.61 4.61 0.61
CA SER A 223 -18.42 5.20 -0.04
C SER A 223 -17.49 4.14 -0.65
N THR A 224 -17.44 2.94 -0.05
CA THR A 224 -16.66 1.83 -0.59
C THR A 224 -17.32 1.20 -1.82
N ILE A 225 -18.62 0.89 -1.75
CA ILE A 225 -19.33 0.22 -2.86
C ILE A 225 -19.53 1.16 -4.06
N PHE A 226 -19.71 2.47 -3.82
CA PHE A 226 -19.72 3.50 -4.87
C PHE A 226 -18.34 3.91 -5.37
N LEU A 227 -17.27 3.32 -4.83
CA LEU A 227 -15.90 3.57 -5.26
C LEU A 227 -15.53 5.07 -5.12
N THR A 228 -15.90 5.72 -4.02
CA THR A 228 -15.68 7.18 -3.84
C THR A 228 -14.40 7.51 -3.10
N LYS A 229 -13.84 6.52 -2.38
CA LYS A 229 -12.61 6.71 -1.62
C LYS A 229 -11.38 6.64 -2.53
N TRP A 230 -10.35 7.38 -2.14
CA TRP A 230 -8.98 7.17 -2.61
C TRP A 230 -8.71 7.55 -4.08
N TRP A 231 -9.44 8.52 -4.64
CA TRP A 231 -9.12 9.11 -5.95
C TRP A 231 -8.40 10.44 -5.81
N LYS A 232 -7.45 10.72 -6.73
CA LYS A 232 -6.87 12.06 -6.86
C LYS A 232 -7.85 12.97 -7.60
N ASP A 233 -7.73 14.28 -7.39
CA ASP A 233 -8.63 15.29 -7.96
C ASP A 233 -8.59 15.39 -9.48
N ASP A 234 -7.57 14.87 -10.16
CA ASP A 234 -7.39 14.88 -11.61
C ASP A 234 -7.83 13.58 -12.29
N VAL A 235 -8.12 12.53 -11.53
CA VAL A 235 -8.59 11.26 -12.09
C VAL A 235 -10.05 11.44 -12.53
N ARG A 236 -10.35 11.04 -13.77
CA ARG A 236 -11.71 11.03 -14.36
C ARG A 236 -12.16 9.67 -14.87
N HIS A 237 -11.22 8.74 -15.01
CA HIS A 237 -11.44 7.44 -15.63
C HIS A 237 -10.68 6.34 -14.91
N TRP A 238 -11.34 5.20 -14.70
CA TRP A 238 -10.73 3.98 -14.23
C TRP A 238 -10.93 2.85 -15.24
N ARG A 239 -9.85 2.33 -15.83
CA ARG A 239 -9.95 1.30 -16.88
C ARG A 239 -10.71 0.04 -16.45
N SER A 240 -10.67 -0.35 -15.18
CA SER A 240 -11.41 -1.54 -14.72
C SER A 240 -12.93 -1.31 -14.61
N LEU A 241 -13.40 -0.06 -14.74
CA LEU A 241 -14.81 0.30 -14.86
C LEU A 241 -15.35 0.12 -16.28
N GLU A 242 -14.48 -0.04 -17.29
CA GLU A 242 -14.88 -0.16 -18.68
C GLU A 242 -15.79 -1.37 -18.90
N GLY A 243 -17.02 -1.12 -19.35
CA GLY A 243 -18.05 -2.14 -19.51
C GLY A 243 -18.88 -2.42 -18.24
N TYR A 244 -18.49 -1.88 -17.08
CA TYR A 244 -19.11 -2.20 -15.78
C TYR A 244 -19.71 -0.99 -15.04
N ALA A 245 -19.62 0.23 -15.59
CA ALA A 245 -20.21 1.43 -14.99
C ALA A 245 -21.71 1.26 -14.65
N HIS A 246 -22.45 0.53 -15.50
CA HIS A 246 -23.86 0.23 -15.33
C HIS A 246 -24.19 -0.50 -14.02
N HIS A 247 -23.25 -1.23 -13.40
CA HIS A 247 -23.45 -1.86 -12.10
C HIS A 247 -23.60 -0.80 -10.99
N VAL A 248 -22.78 0.24 -11.03
CA VAL A 248 -22.83 1.35 -10.08
C VAL A 248 -24.09 2.19 -10.29
N ASP A 249 -24.42 2.48 -11.56
CA ASP A 249 -25.66 3.18 -11.92
C ASP A 249 -26.90 2.42 -11.42
N ALA A 250 -26.96 1.10 -11.63
CA ALA A 250 -28.07 0.26 -11.19
C ALA A 250 -28.17 0.17 -9.65
N LEU A 251 -27.03 0.18 -8.94
CA LEU A 251 -27.03 0.26 -7.48
C LEU A 251 -27.60 1.60 -7.01
N PHE A 252 -27.18 2.72 -7.60
CA PHE A 252 -27.71 4.04 -7.28
C PHE A 252 -29.23 4.09 -7.42
N GLU A 253 -29.77 3.56 -8.52
CA GLU A 253 -31.21 3.56 -8.77
C GLU A 253 -32.01 2.67 -7.82
N ALA A 254 -31.39 1.60 -7.32
CA ALA A 254 -32.02 0.66 -6.39
C ALA A 254 -32.03 1.16 -4.94
N LEU A 255 -31.17 2.12 -4.59
CA LEU A 255 -31.08 2.67 -3.24
C LEU A 255 -32.06 3.84 -3.01
N PRO A 256 -32.47 4.10 -1.76
CA PRO A 256 -33.40 5.18 -1.45
C PRO A 256 -32.77 6.55 -1.76
N PRO A 257 -33.58 7.54 -2.19
CA PRO A 257 -33.11 8.87 -2.56
C PRO A 257 -32.76 9.69 -1.31
N THR A 258 -31.57 9.47 -0.77
CA THR A 258 -31.04 10.16 0.42
C THR A 258 -29.80 10.99 0.08
N SER A 259 -29.45 11.93 0.95
CA SER A 259 -28.28 12.81 0.75
C SER A 259 -26.96 12.04 0.68
N ILE A 260 -26.82 10.91 1.40
CA ILE A 260 -25.60 10.09 1.40
C ILE A 260 -25.44 9.37 0.06
N VAL A 261 -26.52 8.72 -0.41
CA VAL A 261 -26.51 7.99 -1.68
C VAL A 261 -26.25 8.94 -2.85
N LEU A 262 -26.87 10.13 -2.82
CA LEU A 262 -26.62 11.16 -3.83
C LEU A 262 -25.16 11.65 -3.80
N ASP A 263 -24.62 11.99 -2.61
CA ASP A 263 -23.23 12.47 -2.49
C ASP A 263 -22.23 11.44 -3.01
N ASP A 264 -22.38 10.17 -2.63
CA ASP A 264 -21.47 9.11 -3.08
C ASP A 264 -21.55 8.88 -4.60
N TYR A 265 -22.76 8.85 -5.16
CA TYR A 265 -22.91 8.70 -6.61
C TYR A 265 -22.35 9.89 -7.39
N VAL A 266 -22.57 11.12 -6.92
CA VAL A 266 -21.99 12.32 -7.55
C VAL A 266 -20.46 12.33 -7.47
N ARG A 267 -19.87 11.87 -6.36
CA ARG A 267 -18.40 11.68 -6.24
C ARG A 267 -17.88 10.64 -7.23
N PHE A 268 -18.60 9.52 -7.39
CA PHE A 268 -18.28 8.52 -8.40
C PHE A 268 -18.23 9.14 -9.80
N LEU A 269 -19.29 9.87 -10.20
CA LEU A 269 -19.35 10.56 -11.50
C LEU A 269 -18.22 11.59 -11.67
N TYR A 270 -17.89 12.32 -10.60
CA TYR A 270 -16.83 13.32 -10.61
C TYR A 270 -15.43 12.72 -10.84
N HIS A 271 -15.13 11.55 -10.25
CA HIS A 271 -13.80 10.95 -10.26
C HIS A 271 -13.56 9.85 -11.29
N ILE A 272 -14.46 8.89 -11.47
CA ILE A 272 -14.17 7.75 -12.35
C ILE A 272 -15.31 7.38 -13.28
N GLY A 273 -16.51 7.89 -12.98
CA GLY A 273 -17.75 7.65 -13.73
C GLY A 273 -18.02 8.68 -14.83
N GLU A 274 -17.02 9.41 -15.33
CA GLU A 274 -17.24 10.42 -16.39
C GLU A 274 -17.88 9.80 -17.64
N ARG A 275 -17.63 8.51 -17.92
CA ARG A 275 -18.25 7.79 -19.04
C ARG A 275 -19.73 7.43 -18.84
N SER A 276 -20.26 7.55 -17.62
CA SER A 276 -21.71 7.45 -17.41
C SER A 276 -22.43 8.75 -17.76
N LEU A 277 -21.70 9.84 -18.03
CA LEU A 277 -22.27 11.10 -18.49
C LEU A 277 -22.30 11.13 -20.03
N PRO A 278 -23.34 11.76 -20.62
CA PRO A 278 -24.36 12.59 -19.95
C PRO A 278 -25.59 11.85 -19.38
N GLU A 279 -25.80 10.57 -19.65
CA GLU A 279 -27.01 9.82 -19.26
C GLU A 279 -27.24 9.81 -17.73
N ALA A 280 -26.16 9.80 -16.94
CA ALA A 280 -26.25 9.84 -15.48
C ALA A 280 -26.91 11.12 -14.95
N PHE A 281 -26.98 12.23 -15.71
CA PHE A 281 -27.76 13.40 -15.31
C PHE A 281 -29.25 13.08 -15.16
N VAL A 282 -29.77 12.20 -16.02
CA VAL A 282 -31.17 11.73 -15.93
C VAL A 282 -31.38 10.98 -14.61
N ARG A 283 -30.45 10.07 -14.28
CA ARG A 283 -30.52 9.29 -13.03
C ARG A 283 -30.49 10.18 -11.79
N VAL A 284 -29.60 11.17 -11.77
CA VAL A 284 -29.51 12.14 -10.67
C VAL A 284 -30.80 12.94 -10.55
N ALA A 285 -31.33 13.44 -11.67
CA ALA A 285 -32.59 14.19 -11.70
C ALA A 285 -33.76 13.34 -11.17
N ASP A 286 -33.85 12.08 -11.59
CA ASP A 286 -34.90 11.16 -11.14
C ASP A 286 -34.78 10.84 -9.65
N SER A 287 -33.56 10.68 -9.13
CA SER A 287 -33.34 10.47 -7.69
C SER A 287 -33.81 11.67 -6.87
N LEU A 288 -33.47 12.90 -7.30
CA LEU A 288 -33.91 14.14 -6.65
C LEU A 288 -35.44 14.32 -6.71
N ARG A 289 -36.08 13.95 -7.83
CA ARG A 289 -37.55 13.99 -7.97
C ARG A 289 -38.27 13.01 -7.04
N ARG A 290 -37.64 11.87 -6.71
CA ARG A 290 -38.20 10.86 -5.80
C ARG A 290 -37.99 11.19 -4.32
N GLY A 291 -37.01 12.03 -3.99
CA GLY A 291 -36.67 12.38 -2.62
C GLY A 291 -37.01 13.84 -2.25
N ASP A 292 -36.64 14.24 -1.04
CA ASP A 292 -36.64 15.64 -0.63
C ASP A 292 -35.37 16.31 -1.18
N THR A 293 -35.52 17.05 -2.27
CA THR A 293 -34.44 17.75 -2.95
C THR A 293 -33.63 18.67 -2.02
N GLN A 294 -34.31 19.41 -1.14
CA GLN A 294 -33.65 20.33 -0.21
C GLN A 294 -32.83 19.55 0.83
N ALA A 295 -33.38 18.45 1.36
CA ALA A 295 -32.66 17.58 2.29
C ALA A 295 -31.46 16.86 1.63
N MET A 296 -31.62 16.41 0.38
CA MET A 296 -30.60 15.69 -0.37
C MET A 296 -29.39 16.57 -0.71
N LEU A 297 -29.62 17.86 -0.97
CA LEU A 297 -28.59 18.84 -1.34
C LEU A 297 -27.97 19.57 -0.14
N ARG A 298 -28.33 19.22 1.10
CA ARG A 298 -27.76 19.85 2.32
C ARG A 298 -26.24 19.73 2.42
N LYS A 299 -25.65 18.68 1.85
CA LYS A 299 -24.19 18.49 1.86
C LYS A 299 -23.55 19.44 0.84
N THR A 300 -22.82 20.44 1.33
CA THR A 300 -22.18 21.49 0.51
C THR A 300 -21.29 20.93 -0.60
N ASN A 301 -20.61 19.80 -0.36
CA ASN A 301 -19.78 19.14 -1.36
C ASN A 301 -20.60 18.61 -2.55
N THR A 302 -21.82 18.12 -2.34
CA THR A 302 -22.65 17.54 -3.40
C THR A 302 -23.08 18.60 -4.41
N VAL A 303 -23.50 19.77 -3.93
CA VAL A 303 -23.86 20.93 -4.77
C VAL A 303 -22.68 21.36 -5.63
N PHE A 304 -21.52 21.58 -5.00
CA PHE A 304 -20.30 21.96 -5.72
C PHE A 304 -19.90 20.95 -6.81
N LEU A 305 -19.92 19.65 -6.50
CA LEU A 305 -19.56 18.62 -7.47
C LEU A 305 -20.55 18.56 -8.65
N LEU A 306 -21.85 18.70 -8.39
CA LEU A 306 -22.87 18.79 -9.43
C LEU A 306 -22.68 20.01 -10.33
N GLU A 307 -22.39 21.18 -9.76
CA GLU A 307 -22.07 22.38 -10.53
C GLU A 307 -20.91 22.14 -11.49
N VAL A 308 -19.80 21.56 -10.98
CA VAL A 308 -18.62 21.28 -11.80
C VAL A 308 -18.92 20.27 -12.90
N LEU A 309 -19.69 19.22 -12.62
CA LEU A 309 -20.08 18.23 -13.62
C LEU A 309 -20.96 18.84 -14.72
N LEU A 310 -21.97 19.63 -14.34
CA LEU A 310 -22.84 20.35 -15.26
C LEU A 310 -22.05 21.34 -16.12
N GLN A 311 -21.17 22.13 -15.50
CA GLN A 311 -20.35 23.13 -16.20
C GLN A 311 -19.52 22.50 -17.33
N ARG A 312 -18.89 21.34 -17.07
CA ARG A 312 -18.10 20.61 -18.06
C ARG A 312 -18.91 20.23 -19.30
N HIS A 313 -20.19 19.92 -19.14
CA HIS A 313 -21.04 19.46 -20.24
C HIS A 313 -21.84 20.59 -20.89
N VAL A 314 -22.39 21.51 -20.10
CA VAL A 314 -23.13 22.69 -20.59
C VAL A 314 -22.24 23.55 -21.48
N TYR A 315 -21.00 23.81 -21.06
CA TYR A 315 -20.07 24.61 -21.87
C TYR A 315 -19.18 23.78 -22.78
N GLY A 316 -18.75 22.59 -22.35
CA GLY A 316 -17.83 21.78 -23.13
C GLY A 316 -18.49 20.98 -24.26
N ARG A 317 -19.75 20.53 -24.08
CA ARG A 317 -20.47 19.65 -25.02
C ARG A 317 -21.98 19.96 -25.12
N PRO A 318 -22.39 21.22 -25.36
CA PRO A 318 -23.80 21.63 -25.32
C PRO A 318 -24.69 20.87 -26.32
N LEU A 319 -24.18 20.52 -27.49
CA LEU A 319 -24.95 19.82 -28.53
C LEU A 319 -25.32 18.39 -28.09
N GLU A 320 -24.44 17.73 -27.34
CA GLU A 320 -24.69 16.37 -26.82
C GLU A 320 -25.88 16.39 -25.85
N LEU A 321 -25.94 17.40 -24.98
CA LEU A 321 -27.04 17.59 -24.04
C LEU A 321 -28.35 18.03 -24.70
N LYS A 322 -28.28 18.87 -25.75
CA LYS A 322 -29.47 19.43 -26.42
C LYS A 322 -30.14 18.43 -27.37
N ARG A 323 -29.40 17.44 -27.87
CA ARG A 323 -29.88 16.46 -28.85
C ARG A 323 -30.90 15.48 -28.26
N ASP A 324 -30.67 15.01 -27.05
CA ASP A 324 -31.57 14.09 -26.35
C ASP A 324 -32.55 14.88 -25.46
N PRO A 325 -33.87 14.82 -25.71
CA PRO A 325 -34.86 15.54 -24.91
C PRO A 325 -34.85 15.16 -23.43
N ALA A 326 -34.59 13.90 -23.08
CA ALA A 326 -34.58 13.44 -21.69
C ALA A 326 -33.38 14.02 -20.93
N ILE A 327 -32.20 13.98 -21.55
CA ILE A 327 -30.98 14.59 -20.99
C ILE A 327 -31.14 16.10 -20.86
N ARG A 328 -31.67 16.76 -21.90
CA ARG A 328 -31.93 18.21 -21.87
C ARG A 328 -32.86 18.58 -20.71
N GLN A 329 -33.96 17.86 -20.53
CA GLN A 329 -34.91 18.11 -19.44
C GLN A 329 -34.30 17.83 -18.07
N ALA A 330 -33.50 16.77 -17.93
CA ALA A 330 -32.79 16.46 -16.71
C ALA A 330 -31.78 17.57 -16.35
N VAL A 331 -30.98 18.03 -17.30
CA VAL A 331 -30.02 19.13 -17.09
C VAL A 331 -30.72 20.42 -16.68
N LEU A 332 -31.82 20.80 -17.36
CA LEU A 332 -32.59 21.98 -16.98
C LEU A 332 -33.15 21.87 -15.56
N PHE A 333 -33.73 20.72 -15.23
CA PHE A 333 -34.24 20.45 -13.87
C PHE A 333 -33.14 20.55 -12.81
N LEU A 334 -31.96 19.98 -13.08
CA LEU A 334 -30.82 20.06 -12.15
C LEU A 334 -30.35 21.51 -11.98
N LEU A 335 -30.26 22.28 -13.07
CA LEU A 335 -29.88 23.69 -13.00
C LEU A 335 -30.91 24.53 -12.22
N ASP A 336 -32.21 24.34 -12.47
CA ASP A 336 -33.29 24.98 -11.72
C ASP A 336 -33.19 24.66 -10.23
N THR A 337 -33.02 23.37 -9.90
CA THR A 337 -32.86 22.88 -8.54
C THR A 337 -31.66 23.54 -7.83
N LEU A 338 -30.52 23.67 -8.52
CA LEU A 338 -29.33 24.30 -7.96
C LEU A 338 -29.53 25.82 -7.78
N VAL A 339 -30.25 26.49 -8.69
CA VAL A 339 -30.62 27.91 -8.54
C VAL A 339 -31.50 28.13 -7.32
N GLU A 340 -32.50 27.27 -7.11
CA GLU A 340 -33.36 27.30 -5.91
C GLU A 340 -32.56 27.06 -4.62
N ASN A 341 -31.43 26.36 -4.70
CA ASN A 341 -30.48 26.17 -3.59
C ASN A 341 -29.40 27.28 -3.52
N GLY A 342 -29.55 28.38 -4.28
CA GLY A 342 -28.68 29.56 -4.20
C GLY A 342 -27.44 29.53 -5.10
N SER A 343 -27.33 28.60 -6.05
CA SER A 343 -26.19 28.52 -6.96
C SER A 343 -26.24 29.61 -8.04
N SER A 344 -25.34 30.60 -7.92
CA SER A 344 -25.14 31.63 -8.95
C SER A 344 -24.46 31.07 -10.23
N ALA A 345 -23.70 29.99 -10.11
CA ALA A 345 -23.10 29.30 -11.26
C ALA A 345 -24.18 28.60 -12.09
N ALA A 346 -25.11 27.90 -11.44
CA ALA A 346 -26.24 27.26 -12.11
C ALA A 346 -27.14 28.25 -12.83
N PHE A 347 -27.38 29.43 -12.24
CA PHE A 347 -28.17 30.49 -12.89
C PHE A 347 -27.57 30.90 -14.25
N ARG A 348 -26.26 31.16 -14.30
CA ARG A 348 -25.55 31.50 -15.54
C ARG A 348 -25.59 30.35 -16.55
N MET A 349 -25.26 29.13 -16.11
CA MET A 349 -25.30 27.94 -16.96
C MET A 349 -26.69 27.72 -17.58
N ARG A 350 -27.75 27.95 -16.82
CA ARG A 350 -29.14 27.82 -17.29
C ARG A 350 -29.46 28.81 -18.39
N ASP A 351 -29.13 30.08 -18.19
CA ASP A 351 -29.40 31.16 -19.15
C ASP A 351 -28.69 30.87 -20.49
N ASP A 352 -27.41 30.48 -20.40
CA ASP A 352 -26.61 30.07 -21.56
C ASP A 352 -27.17 28.80 -22.24
N PHE A 353 -27.63 27.82 -21.45
CA PHE A 353 -28.10 26.55 -21.98
C PHE A 353 -29.46 26.65 -22.70
N VAL A 354 -30.38 27.50 -22.20
CA VAL A 354 -31.70 27.72 -22.82
C VAL A 354 -31.57 28.51 -24.12
N THR A 355 -30.56 29.36 -24.24
CA THR A 355 -30.29 30.14 -25.47
C THR A 355 -30.01 29.19 -26.64
N PRO A 356 -30.75 29.30 -27.77
CA PRO A 356 -30.48 28.50 -28.97
C PRO A 356 -29.03 28.69 -29.42
N ALA A 357 -28.32 27.60 -29.74
CA ALA A 357 -27.03 27.75 -30.40
C ALA A 357 -27.30 28.37 -31.77
N GLY A 358 -26.71 29.54 -32.04
CA GLY A 358 -26.76 30.19 -33.35
C GLY A 358 -26.02 29.40 -34.42
#